data_AF-A0A1G0JDB3-F1
#
_entry.id   AF-A0A1G0JDB3-F1
#
_cell.length_a   1.000
_cell.length_b   1.000
_cell.length_c   1.000
_cell.angle_alpha   90.00
_cell.angle_beta   90.00
_cell.angle_gamma   90.00
#
_symmetry.space_group_name_H-M   'P 1'
#
loop_
_entity.id
_entity.type
_entity.pdbx_description
1 polymer ?
#
loop_
_entity_poly.entity_id
_entity_poly.type
_entity_poly.pdbx_seq_one_letter_code
_entity_poly.pdbx_strand_id
1 'polypeptide(L)'
;MAATLEVESTLTDRYQTTVPETVRRVLKLGKRDKIHYTIRQDGEVMLTRAAATEGDDPVLGQFLGFLARDIASHPERLQAVDTGLVQRIQSLVGGIEVDLDAALSEDDE
;
A
#
# COMPACT_ATOMS: atom_id res chain seq x y z
N MET A 1 8.53 -23.43 12.07
CA MET A 1 8.97 -23.94 10.76
C MET A 1 7.75 -23.92 9.85
N ALA A 2 7.80 -23.17 8.74
CA ALA A 2 6.66 -23.12 7.82
C ALA A 2 6.57 -24.45 7.07
N ALA A 3 5.44 -25.13 7.16
CA ALA A 3 5.19 -26.35 6.40
C ALA A 3 4.99 -26.00 4.92
N THR A 4 5.63 -26.74 4.03
CA THR A 4 5.34 -26.68 2.59
C THR A 4 3.93 -27.24 2.38
N LEU A 5 3.07 -26.46 1.71
CA LEU A 5 1.70 -26.86 1.39
C LEU A 5 1.63 -27.19 -0.10
N GLU A 6 1.28 -28.44 -0.40
CA GLU A 6 1.12 -28.93 -1.77
C GLU A 6 -0.38 -29.06 -2.07
N VAL A 7 -0.83 -28.41 -3.14
CA VAL A 7 -2.21 -28.47 -3.61
C VAL A 7 -2.24 -28.45 -5.14
N GLU A 8 -3.15 -29.20 -5.72
CA GLU A 8 -3.31 -29.30 -7.18
C GLU A 8 -4.61 -28.62 -7.62
N SER A 9 -4.63 -28.10 -8.85
CA SER A 9 -5.85 -27.62 -9.51
C SER A 9 -5.85 -28.11 -10.94
N THR A 10 -7.01 -28.57 -11.41
CA THR A 10 -7.21 -28.97 -12.81
C THR A 10 -7.51 -27.76 -13.67
N LEU A 11 -7.00 -27.76 -14.90
CA LEU A 11 -7.34 -26.80 -15.93
C LEU A 11 -8.73 -27.10 -16.49
N THR A 12 -9.54 -26.06 -16.69
CA THR A 12 -10.76 -26.16 -17.48
C THR A 12 -10.42 -26.21 -18.98
N ASP A 13 -11.40 -26.55 -19.82
CA ASP A 13 -11.25 -26.55 -21.28
C ASP A 13 -10.83 -25.19 -21.87
N ARG A 14 -10.98 -24.10 -21.10
CA ARG A 14 -10.55 -22.74 -21.46
C ARG A 14 -9.18 -22.36 -20.89
N TYR A 15 -8.40 -23.33 -20.43
CA TYR A 15 -7.11 -23.12 -19.77
C TYR A 15 -7.19 -22.21 -18.52
N GLN A 16 -8.32 -22.22 -17.83
CA GLN A 16 -8.49 -21.50 -16.55
C GLN A 16 -8.33 -22.47 -15.38
N THR A 17 -7.64 -22.05 -14.31
CA THR A 17 -7.60 -22.77 -13.04
C THR A 17 -8.33 -21.97 -11.96
N THR A 18 -8.97 -22.66 -11.02
CA THR A 18 -9.49 -22.03 -9.81
C THR A 18 -8.41 -22.01 -8.75
N VAL A 19 -8.17 -20.85 -8.13
CA VAL A 19 -7.20 -20.77 -7.02
C VAL A 19 -7.75 -21.52 -5.80
N PRO A 20 -7.10 -22.60 -5.32
CA PRO A 20 -7.56 -23.36 -4.18
C PRO A 20 -7.69 -22.49 -2.93
N GLU A 21 -8.61 -22.85 -2.04
CA GLU A 21 -8.90 -22.07 -0.83
C GLU A 21 -7.65 -21.84 0.03
N THR A 22 -6.79 -22.85 0.17
CA THR A 22 -5.52 -22.78 0.88
C THR A 22 -4.62 -21.69 0.31
N VAL A 23 -4.47 -21.62 -1.01
CA VAL A 23 -3.65 -20.61 -1.69
C VAL A 23 -4.27 -19.22 -1.52
N ARG A 24 -5.60 -19.09 -1.64
CA ARG A 24 -6.29 -17.80 -1.42
C ARG A 24 -6.06 -17.25 -0.02
N ARG A 25 -6.09 -18.12 1.01
CA ARG A 25 -5.83 -17.72 2.40
C ARG A 25 -4.39 -17.29 2.62
N VAL A 26 -3.43 -18.05 2.09
CA VAL A 26 -1.99 -17.73 2.22
C VAL A 26 -1.66 -16.40 1.53
N LEU A 27 -2.15 -16.18 0.31
CA LEU A 27 -1.95 -14.94 -0.44
C LEU A 27 -2.90 -13.80 -0.03
N LYS A 28 -3.83 -14.06 0.92
CA LYS A 28 -4.87 -13.13 1.36
C LYS A 28 -5.64 -12.51 0.18
N LEU A 29 -6.03 -13.32 -0.80
CA LEU A 29 -6.72 -12.87 -2.01
C LEU A 29 -8.22 -12.64 -1.74
N GLY A 30 -8.69 -11.45 -2.11
CA GLY A 30 -10.10 -11.07 -2.18
C GLY A 30 -10.69 -11.23 -3.59
N LYS A 31 -11.96 -10.83 -3.73
CA LYS A 31 -12.63 -10.82 -5.04
C LYS A 31 -11.99 -9.75 -5.93
N ARG A 32 -11.73 -10.08 -7.20
CA ARG A 32 -11.13 -9.18 -8.22
C ARG A 32 -9.68 -8.76 -7.95
N ASP A 33 -9.03 -9.30 -6.92
CA ASP A 33 -7.60 -9.11 -6.72
C ASP A 33 -6.79 -9.68 -7.89
N LYS A 34 -5.69 -9.02 -8.21
CA LYS A 34 -4.74 -9.46 -9.23
C LYS A 34 -3.71 -10.41 -8.61
N ILE A 35 -3.32 -11.44 -9.36
CA ILE A 35 -2.23 -12.34 -9.01
C ILE A 35 -1.06 -12.02 -9.94
N HIS A 36 0.12 -11.80 -9.37
CA HIS A 36 1.35 -11.63 -10.12
C HIS A 36 2.03 -12.99 -10.29
N TYR A 37 2.45 -13.28 -11.52
CA TYR A 37 3.15 -14.51 -11.88
C TYR A 37 4.59 -14.16 -12.21
N THR A 38 5.54 -14.71 -11.46
CA THR A 38 6.96 -14.64 -11.79
C THR A 38 7.39 -15.98 -12.36
N ILE A 39 7.82 -16.00 -13.62
CA ILE A 39 8.38 -17.19 -14.27
C ILE A 39 9.89 -17.14 -14.10
N ARG A 40 10.45 -18.11 -13.39
CA ARG A 40 11.89 -18.25 -13.16
C ARG A 40 12.53 -19.04 -14.30
N GLN A 41 13.86 -18.93 -14.43
CA GLN A 41 14.63 -19.57 -15.51
C GLN A 41 14.65 -21.11 -15.42
N ASP A 42 14.45 -21.65 -14.22
CA ASP A 42 14.33 -23.09 -13.93
C ASP A 42 12.94 -23.66 -14.28
N GLY A 43 12.01 -22.80 -14.73
CA GLY A 43 10.64 -23.19 -15.05
C GLY A 43 9.68 -23.14 -13.86
N GLU A 44 10.15 -22.78 -12.66
CA GLU A 44 9.26 -22.54 -11.52
C GLU A 44 8.42 -21.28 -11.74
N VAL A 45 7.14 -21.37 -11.36
CA VAL A 45 6.22 -20.22 -11.37
C VAL A 45 5.88 -19.84 -9.95
N MET A 46 6.29 -18.64 -9.54
CA MET A 46 5.95 -18.08 -8.23
C MET A 46 4.71 -17.20 -8.37
N LEU A 47 3.69 -17.49 -7.56
CA LEU A 47 2.47 -16.70 -7.49
C LEU A 47 2.53 -15.79 -6.26
N THR A 48 2.33 -14.49 -6.46
CA THR A 48 2.18 -13.51 -5.38
C THR A 48 0.89 -12.73 -5.54
N ARG A 49 0.36 -12.19 -4.44
CA ARG A 49 -0.69 -11.17 -4.56
C ARG A 49 -0.05 -9.96 -5.23
N ALA A 50 -0.62 -9.51 -6.34
CA ALA A 50 -0.19 -8.25 -6.91
C ALA A 50 -0.53 -7.15 -5.90
N ALA A 51 0.47 -6.34 -5.52
CA ALA A 51 0.18 -5.12 -4.81
C ALA A 51 -0.86 -4.35 -5.61
N ALA A 52 -1.86 -3.77 -4.93
CA ALA A 52 -2.48 -2.60 -5.51
C ALA A 52 -1.31 -1.64 -5.73
N THR A 53 -0.96 -1.38 -6.98
CA THR A 53 -0.26 -0.15 -7.29
C THR A 53 -1.27 0.94 -6.92
N GLU A 54 -1.31 1.30 -5.64
CA GLU A 54 -1.30 2.71 -5.28
C GLU A 54 -0.15 3.25 -6.11
N GLY A 55 -0.49 3.78 -7.29
CA GLY A 55 0.53 4.22 -8.24
C GLY A 55 1.39 5.19 -7.46
N ASP A 56 2.70 4.93 -7.40
CA ASP A 56 3.66 5.90 -6.90
C ASP A 56 3.26 7.24 -7.49
N ASP A 57 2.85 8.19 -6.65
CA ASP A 57 2.43 9.49 -7.12
C ASP A 57 3.60 10.06 -7.92
N PRO A 58 3.45 10.22 -9.26
CA PRO A 58 4.56 10.57 -10.14
C PRO A 58 5.13 11.96 -9.82
N VAL A 59 4.39 12.78 -9.05
CA VAL A 59 4.79 14.11 -8.61
C VAL A 59 5.46 14.09 -7.24
N LEU A 60 5.15 13.12 -6.38
CA LEU A 60 5.66 13.07 -5.00
C LEU A 60 7.18 13.09 -4.94
N GLY A 61 7.86 12.30 -5.78
CA GLY A 61 9.33 12.31 -5.85
C GLY A 61 9.91 13.67 -6.24
N GLN A 62 9.27 14.36 -7.19
CA GLN A 62 9.69 15.70 -7.63
C GLN A 62 9.45 16.75 -6.53
N PHE A 63 8.32 16.65 -5.84
CA PHE A 63 7.97 17.53 -4.73
C PHE A 63 8.93 17.38 -3.55
N LEU A 64 9.26 16.15 -3.15
CA LEU A 64 10.27 15.89 -2.12
C LEU A 64 11.65 16.41 -2.52
N GLY A 65 12.02 16.26 -3.80
CA GLY A 65 13.25 16.84 -4.34
C GLY A 65 13.26 18.37 -4.31
N PHE A 66 12.11 19.02 -4.54
CA PHE A 66 11.95 20.46 -4.39
C PHE A 66 12.14 20.90 -2.92
N LEU A 67 11.47 20.25 -1.98
CA LEU A 67 11.61 20.55 -0.54
C LEU A 67 13.05 20.37 -0.05
N ALA A 68 13.70 19.27 -0.43
CA ALA A 68 15.08 19.00 -0.04
C ALA A 68 16.05 20.10 -0.52
N ARG A 69 15.87 20.59 -1.75
CA ARG A 69 16.68 21.70 -2.28
C ARG A 69 16.41 23.01 -1.54
N ASP A 70 15.16 23.31 -1.23
CA ASP A 70 14.80 24.54 -0.52
C ASP A 70 15.38 24.54 0.91
N ILE A 71 15.24 23.43 1.65
CA ILE A 71 15.80 23.27 3.01
C ILE A 71 17.33 23.41 2.99
N ALA A 72 18.01 22.82 2.01
CA ALA A 72 19.46 22.91 1.89
C ALA A 72 19.93 24.34 1.54
N SER A 73 19.12 25.09 0.79
CA SER A 73 19.45 26.45 0.33
C SER A 73 19.12 27.51 1.37
N HIS A 74 18.11 27.27 2.22
CA HIS A 74 17.59 28.20 3.21
C HIS A 74 17.41 27.53 4.58
N PRO A 75 18.48 27.01 5.21
CA PRO A 75 18.37 26.35 6.51
C PRO A 75 17.82 27.27 7.61
N GLU A 76 17.98 28.59 7.48
CA GLU A 76 17.45 29.60 8.40
C GLU A 76 15.91 29.66 8.42
N ARG A 77 15.24 29.13 7.40
CA ARG A 77 13.77 29.05 7.34
C ARG A 77 13.22 27.84 8.09
N LEU A 78 14.05 26.88 8.46
CA LEU A 78 13.64 25.71 9.22
C LEU A 78 13.43 26.12 10.69
N GLN A 79 12.17 26.24 11.10
CA GLN A 79 11.81 26.62 12.46
C GLN A 79 11.10 25.48 13.17
N ALA A 80 11.42 25.31 14.46
CA ALA A 80 10.68 24.39 15.30
C ALA A 80 9.24 24.88 15.49
N VAL A 81 8.30 23.94 15.59
CA VAL A 81 6.92 24.28 15.92
C VAL A 81 6.87 24.81 17.36
N ASP A 82 6.24 25.97 17.54
CA ASP A 82 6.08 26.59 18.84
C ASP A 82 5.25 25.71 19.79
N THR A 83 5.73 25.52 21.02
CA THR A 83 5.05 24.66 22.01
C THR A 83 3.65 25.17 22.40
N GLY A 84 3.43 26.48 22.41
CA GLY A 84 2.11 27.08 22.64
C GLY A 84 1.17 26.84 21.48
N LEU A 85 1.67 26.84 20.24
CA LEU A 85 0.89 26.43 19.07
C LEU A 85 0.47 24.96 19.17
N VAL A 86 1.39 24.06 19.55
CA VAL A 86 1.07 22.63 19.76
C VAL A 86 -0.01 22.45 20.83
N GLN A 87 0.13 23.11 21.97
CA GLN A 87 -0.87 23.06 23.05
C GLN A 87 -2.23 23.58 22.58
N ARG A 88 -2.25 24.67 21.80
CA ARG A 88 -3.49 25.21 21.24
C ARG A 88 -4.15 24.24 20.27
N ILE A 89 -3.39 23.59 19.39
CA ILE A 89 -3.91 22.57 18.47
C ILE A 89 -4.49 21.40 19.26
N GLN A 90 -3.75 20.86 20.24
CA GLN A 90 -4.22 19.77 21.09
C GLN A 90 -5.49 20.15 21.86
N SER A 91 -5.59 21.38 22.38
CA SER A 91 -6.78 21.86 23.07
C SER A 91 -8.02 21.93 22.16
N LEU A 92 -7.84 22.17 20.86
CA LEU A 92 -8.95 22.33 19.92
C LEU A 92 -9.41 21.00 19.34
N VAL A 93 -8.47 20.10 18.99
CA VAL A 93 -8.76 18.90 18.19
C VAL A 93 -8.18 17.60 18.77
N GLY A 94 -7.49 17.64 19.92
CA GLY A 94 -6.77 16.48 20.44
C GLY A 94 -7.63 15.29 20.87
N GLY A 95 -8.95 15.50 21.05
CA GLY A 95 -9.91 14.43 21.34
C GLY A 95 -10.69 13.92 20.12
N ILE A 96 -10.39 14.41 18.92
CA ILE A 96 -11.05 13.98 17.68
C ILE A 96 -10.32 12.75 17.17
N GLU A 97 -11.01 11.61 17.12
CA GLU A 97 -10.51 10.42 16.44
C GLU A 97 -10.64 10.62 14.93
N VAL A 98 -9.52 10.51 14.22
CA VAL A 98 -9.46 10.62 12.75
C VAL A 98 -8.91 9.32 12.21
N ASP A 99 -9.71 8.65 11.39
CA ASP A 99 -9.28 7.50 10.60
C ASP A 99 -8.85 8.00 9.21
N LEU A 100 -7.55 7.96 8.94
CA LEU A 100 -6.98 8.39 7.65
C LEU A 100 -7.18 7.33 6.55
N ASP A 101 -7.55 6.11 6.93
CA ASP A 101 -7.81 4.99 6.02
C ASP A 101 -9.31 4.85 5.70
N ALA A 102 -10.17 5.64 6.36
CA ALA A 102 -11.59 5.66 6.10
C ALA A 102 -11.87 6.20 4.69
N ALA A 103 -12.84 5.58 4.00
CA ALA A 103 -13.32 6.09 2.72
C ALA A 103 -13.95 7.48 2.91
N LEU A 104 -13.68 8.40 1.98
CA LEU A 104 -14.34 9.70 1.94
C LEU A 104 -15.85 9.52 1.77
N SER A 105 -16.63 10.36 2.46
CA SER A 105 -18.08 10.40 2.31
C SER A 105 -18.45 10.93 0.92
N GLU A 106 -19.46 10.35 0.27
CA GLU A 106 -19.99 10.87 -1.00
C GLU A 106 -20.67 12.25 -0.84
N ASP A 107 -21.05 12.62 0.39
CA ASP A 107 -21.70 13.90 0.71
C ASP A 107 -20.71 15.08 0.87
N ASP A 108 -19.39 14.82 0.87
CA ASP A 108 -18.34 15.83 1.04
C ASP A 108 -17.66 16.23 -0.30
N GLU A 109 -18.21 15.83 -1.45
CA GLU A 109 -17.83 16.30 -2.81
C GLU A 109 -18.53 17.62 -3.24
#